data_AF-A0A2E9VSN2-F1
#
_entry.id   AF-A0A2E9VSN2-F1
#
_cell.length_a   1.000
_cell.length_b   1.000
_cell.length_c   1.000
_cell.angle_alpha   90.00
_cell.angle_beta   90.00
_cell.angle_gamma   90.00
#
_symmetry.space_group_name_H-M   'P 1'
#
loop_
_entity.id
_entity.type
_entity.pdbx_description
1 polymer ?
#
loop_
_entity_poly.entity_id
_entity_poly.type
_entity_poly.pdbx_seq_one_letter_code
_entity_poly.pdbx_strand_id
1 'polypeptide(L)'
;MNSIISERYVEMSNIVKAYPNPYGEDVKVIDGFNLKIHKGEVIGVIGHSGCGKSTVLTMLAGLNSITQGGIIVDGKEISGPGPDRSVVFQAPCLLPWMTAYGNVKLGVDRVYPHVTASVRKEIIEYYLSIVGLADSMHRYPRELSGGMQQRVGIARAIALKPKVLLLDEPFGRLDSLTRMELQDVILEILNREHLTTVLITHDVDESIYMCDRVCMMTNGPGSKVGNLMSIPFARPRNRAEILEHPDYYNYRAELICFLEEQEHAKSGICEQPVAIQAVGEETHSELNSSSSDTSTDIPVMSDEDSVAMSHVGTTD
;
A
#
# COMPACT_ATOMS: atom_id res chain seq x y z
N MET A 1 34.40 2.15 -5.30
CA MET A 1 33.35 3.13 -5.65
C MET A 1 32.03 2.51 -6.11
N ASN A 2 31.99 1.27 -6.60
CA ASN A 2 30.75 0.64 -7.09
C ASN A 2 29.71 0.23 -6.02
N SER A 3 30.07 0.21 -4.72
CA SER A 3 29.13 -0.18 -3.64
C SER A 3 28.11 0.90 -3.32
N ILE A 4 28.49 2.18 -3.39
CA ILE A 4 27.62 3.31 -3.01
C ILE A 4 26.51 3.55 -4.05
N ILE A 5 26.77 3.23 -5.32
CA ILE A 5 25.79 3.37 -6.41
C ILE A 5 24.70 2.27 -6.31
N SER A 6 25.03 1.12 -5.72
CA SER A 6 24.04 0.06 -5.43
C SER A 6 23.05 0.46 -4.34
N GLU A 7 23.48 1.31 -3.40
CA GLU A 7 22.67 1.85 -2.30
C GLU A 7 21.85 3.10 -2.68
N ARG A 8 21.96 3.62 -3.92
CA ARG A 8 21.24 4.84 -4.33
C ARG A 8 20.71 4.70 -5.75
N TYR A 9 19.73 3.83 -5.91
CA TYR A 9 19.14 3.58 -7.21
C TYR A 9 18.13 4.65 -7.62
N VAL A 10 17.27 5.06 -6.67
CA VAL A 10 16.43 6.26 -6.80
C VAL A 10 16.78 7.23 -5.68
N GLU A 11 17.10 8.46 -6.04
CA GLU A 11 17.42 9.53 -5.10
C GLU A 11 16.54 10.74 -5.39
N MET A 12 15.73 11.12 -4.41
CA MET A 12 14.96 12.36 -4.39
C MET A 12 15.64 13.30 -3.40
N SER A 13 16.12 14.45 -3.89
CA SER A 13 16.88 15.40 -3.09
C SER A 13 16.19 16.75 -3.06
N ASN A 14 15.80 17.17 -1.85
CA ASN A 14 15.17 18.46 -1.54
C ASN A 14 14.03 18.82 -2.51
N ILE A 15 13.12 17.88 -2.75
CA ILE A 15 12.00 18.09 -3.67
C ILE A 15 11.02 19.08 -3.07
N VAL A 16 10.73 20.14 -3.83
CA VAL A 16 9.68 21.10 -3.55
C VAL A 16 8.72 21.12 -4.73
N LYS A 17 7.43 21.08 -4.43
CA LYS A 17 6.36 21.25 -5.42
C LYS A 17 5.38 22.30 -4.95
N ALA A 18 5.35 23.41 -5.67
CA ALA A 18 4.39 24.48 -5.48
C ALA A 18 3.44 24.54 -6.70
N TYR A 19 2.16 24.78 -6.43
CA TYR A 19 1.16 25.04 -7.46
C TYR A 19 0.73 26.51 -7.42
N PRO A 20 0.57 27.15 -8.58
CA PRO A 20 0.14 28.54 -8.64
C PRO A 20 -1.26 28.68 -8.08
N ASN A 21 -1.44 29.66 -7.20
CA ASN A 21 -2.74 30.01 -6.65
C ASN A 21 -3.24 31.31 -7.30
N PRO A 22 -4.39 31.31 -8.01
CA PRO A 22 -4.93 32.51 -8.63
C PRO A 22 -5.27 33.63 -7.64
N TYR A 23 -5.44 33.31 -6.36
CA TYR A 23 -5.96 34.22 -5.34
C TYR A 23 -4.94 34.56 -4.24
N GLY A 24 -3.66 34.17 -4.38
CA GLY A 24 -2.66 34.39 -3.34
C GLY A 24 -1.30 33.79 -3.64
N GLU A 25 -0.53 33.48 -2.58
CA GLU A 25 0.77 32.81 -2.72
C GLU A 25 0.63 31.37 -3.21
N ASP A 26 1.66 30.89 -3.91
CA ASP A 26 1.74 29.52 -4.40
C ASP A 26 1.57 28.52 -3.26
N VAL A 27 0.73 27.51 -3.47
CA VAL A 27 0.51 26.46 -2.49
C VAL A 27 1.60 25.42 -2.64
N LYS A 28 2.55 25.43 -1.71
CA LYS A 28 3.56 24.36 -1.57
C LYS A 28 2.88 23.09 -1.08
N VAL A 29 2.71 22.11 -1.96
CA VAL A 29 2.17 20.80 -1.59
C VAL A 29 3.25 19.94 -0.95
N ILE A 30 4.46 19.96 -1.51
CA ILE A 30 5.64 19.26 -1.01
C ILE A 30 6.72 20.30 -0.70
N ASP A 31 7.37 20.24 0.46
CA ASP A 31 8.48 21.13 0.82
C ASP A 31 9.62 20.36 1.53
N GLY A 32 10.73 20.15 0.81
CA GLY A 32 11.92 19.48 1.37
C GLY A 32 11.81 17.96 1.46
N PHE A 33 11.15 17.30 0.49
CA PHE A 33 11.03 15.85 0.47
C PHE A 33 12.34 15.19 0.03
N ASN A 34 12.85 14.27 0.85
CA ASN A 34 14.10 13.56 0.65
C ASN A 34 13.88 12.06 0.82
N LEU A 35 14.22 11.27 -0.20
CA LEU A 35 14.03 9.82 -0.15
C LEU A 35 15.09 9.09 -0.97
N LYS A 36 15.59 7.98 -0.42
CA LYS A 36 16.57 7.10 -1.07
C LYS A 36 16.06 5.68 -1.09
N ILE A 37 16.06 5.09 -2.28
CA ILE A 37 15.57 3.75 -2.55
C ILE A 37 16.71 2.92 -3.16
N HIS A 38 16.94 1.75 -2.57
CA HIS A 38 17.91 0.76 -3.02
C HIS A 38 17.39 0.01 -4.24
N LYS A 39 18.30 -0.53 -5.04
CA LYS A 39 17.92 -1.33 -6.20
C LYS A 39 17.20 -2.61 -5.77
N GLY A 40 16.02 -2.87 -6.33
CA GLY A 40 15.20 -4.05 -6.02
C GLY A 40 14.37 -3.94 -4.73
N GLU A 41 14.46 -2.80 -4.04
CA GLU A 41 13.66 -2.50 -2.85
C GLU A 41 12.21 -2.20 -3.24
N VAL A 42 11.27 -2.63 -2.39
CA VAL A 42 9.87 -2.15 -2.44
C VAL A 42 9.68 -1.19 -1.29
N ILE A 43 9.40 0.07 -1.62
CA ILE A 43 9.11 1.09 -0.62
C ILE A 43 7.63 1.47 -0.64
N GLY A 44 7.01 1.42 0.53
CA GLY A 44 5.65 1.91 0.76
C GLY A 44 5.68 3.40 1.04
N VAL A 45 4.78 4.17 0.45
CA VAL A 45 4.57 5.57 0.79
C VAL A 45 3.16 5.71 1.34
N ILE A 46 3.07 5.96 2.64
CA ILE A 46 1.81 6.12 3.35
C ILE A 46 1.70 7.53 3.90
N GLY A 47 0.47 7.95 4.16
CA GLY A 47 0.16 9.27 4.70
C GLY A 47 -1.30 9.62 4.47
N HIS A 48 -1.75 10.70 5.10
CA HIS A 48 -3.15 11.09 5.07
C HIS A 48 -3.63 11.48 3.64
N SER A 49 -4.94 11.46 3.41
CA SER A 49 -5.51 11.94 2.16
C SER A 49 -5.19 13.41 1.91
N GLY A 50 -4.67 13.72 0.72
CA GLY A 50 -4.27 15.07 0.33
C GLY A 50 -2.86 15.52 0.76
N CYS A 51 -2.04 14.66 1.39
CA CYS A 51 -0.66 15.02 1.71
C CYS A 51 0.29 15.07 0.50
N GLY A 52 -0.16 14.69 -0.70
CA GLY A 52 0.65 14.79 -1.92
C GLY A 52 1.40 13.52 -2.33
N LYS A 53 1.02 12.33 -1.83
CA LYS A 53 1.59 11.03 -2.25
C LYS A 53 1.62 10.88 -3.78
N SER A 54 0.45 11.02 -4.43
CA SER A 54 0.35 10.90 -5.89
C SER A 54 1.12 12.03 -6.60
N THR A 55 1.31 13.20 -5.98
CA THR A 55 2.19 14.26 -6.49
C THR A 55 3.65 13.80 -6.51
N VAL A 56 4.14 13.17 -5.44
CA VAL A 56 5.50 12.58 -5.39
C VAL A 56 5.66 11.49 -6.45
N LEU A 57 4.69 10.58 -6.59
CA LEU A 57 4.75 9.52 -7.58
C LEU A 57 4.73 10.05 -9.02
N THR A 58 3.89 11.04 -9.32
CA THR A 58 3.83 11.63 -10.67
C THR A 58 5.08 12.43 -11.02
N MET A 59 5.73 13.08 -10.05
CA MET A 59 7.05 13.69 -10.23
C MET A 59 8.12 12.62 -10.49
N LEU A 60 8.14 11.53 -9.72
CA LEU A 60 9.04 10.40 -9.96
C LEU A 60 8.80 9.77 -11.33
N ALA A 61 7.55 9.68 -11.80
CA ALA A 61 7.25 9.21 -13.16
C ALA A 61 7.74 10.18 -14.26
N GLY A 62 8.06 11.43 -13.92
CA GLY A 62 8.37 12.50 -14.86
C GLY A 62 7.13 13.09 -15.55
N LEU A 63 5.93 12.82 -15.02
CA LEU A 63 4.66 13.34 -15.54
C LEU A 63 4.33 14.74 -14.99
N ASN A 64 4.95 15.12 -13.87
CA ASN A 64 4.76 16.41 -13.23
C ASN A 64 6.11 17.08 -13.02
N SER A 65 6.21 18.38 -13.31
CA SER A 65 7.45 19.14 -13.12
C SER A 65 7.75 19.34 -11.64
N ILE A 66 9.04 19.45 -11.32
CA ILE A 66 9.52 19.74 -9.97
C ILE A 66 9.80 21.24 -9.88
N THR A 67 9.40 21.90 -8.80
CA THR A 67 9.64 23.36 -8.62
C THR A 67 11.09 23.61 -8.16
N GLN A 68 11.58 22.80 -7.23
CA GLN A 68 12.98 22.84 -6.75
C GLN A 68 13.44 21.44 -6.34
N GLY A 69 14.74 21.18 -6.44
CA GLY A 69 15.34 19.87 -6.17
C GLY A 69 15.47 19.04 -7.44
N GLY A 70 15.77 17.75 -7.29
CA GLY A 70 15.95 16.85 -8.42
C GLY A 70 15.74 15.38 -8.05
N ILE A 71 15.34 14.58 -9.05
CA ILE A 71 15.17 13.14 -8.92
C ILE A 71 16.15 12.44 -9.87
N ILE A 72 16.95 11.53 -9.33
CA ILE A 72 17.91 10.72 -10.07
C ILE A 72 17.45 9.26 -10.02
N VAL A 73 17.41 8.60 -11.17
CA VAL A 73 17.09 7.16 -11.31
C VAL A 73 18.21 6.49 -12.11
N ASP A 74 18.84 5.47 -11.52
CA ASP A 74 19.94 4.72 -12.12
C ASP A 74 21.05 5.65 -12.66
N GLY A 75 21.45 6.62 -11.83
CA GLY A 75 22.49 7.60 -12.14
C GLY A 75 22.11 8.67 -13.16
N LYS A 76 20.84 8.74 -13.61
CA LYS A 76 20.35 9.75 -14.57
C LYS A 76 19.26 10.61 -13.96
N GLU A 77 19.41 11.92 -14.08
CA GLU A 77 18.36 12.86 -13.68
C GLU A 77 17.14 12.73 -14.60
N ILE A 78 15.95 12.79 -14.00
CA ILE A 78 14.68 12.70 -14.74
C ILE A 78 14.38 14.06 -15.39
N SER A 79 14.24 14.06 -16.71
CA SER A 79 13.79 15.24 -17.46
C SER A 79 12.35 15.13 -17.97
N GLY A 80 11.69 13.98 -17.83
CA GLY A 80 10.34 13.72 -18.33
C GLY A 80 9.94 12.25 -18.22
N PRO A 81 8.80 11.84 -18.81
CA PRO A 81 8.34 10.46 -18.75
C PRO A 81 9.14 9.55 -19.69
N GLY A 82 9.31 8.29 -19.30
CA GLY A 82 10.08 7.30 -20.07
C GLY A 82 9.66 5.86 -19.76
N PRO A 83 9.92 4.90 -20.66
CA PRO A 83 9.54 3.49 -20.47
C PRO A 83 10.31 2.80 -19.34
N ASP A 84 11.40 3.41 -18.87
CA ASP A 84 12.17 2.97 -17.71
C ASP A 84 11.42 3.18 -16.38
N ARG A 85 10.32 3.92 -16.38
CA ARG A 85 9.45 4.12 -15.20
C ARG A 85 8.02 3.86 -15.60
N SER A 86 7.44 2.75 -15.14
CA SER A 86 6.05 2.42 -15.46
C SER A 86 5.14 2.73 -14.28
N VAL A 87 3.97 3.32 -14.59
CA VAL A 87 2.97 3.68 -13.59
C VAL A 87 1.73 2.80 -13.74
N VAL A 88 1.27 2.27 -12.62
CA VAL A 88 -0.06 1.67 -12.45
C VAL A 88 -0.87 2.62 -11.60
N PHE A 89 -1.85 3.29 -12.20
CA PHE A 89 -2.75 4.17 -11.48
C PHE A 89 -3.87 3.37 -10.80
N GLN A 90 -4.50 3.99 -9.81
CA GLN A 90 -5.70 3.47 -9.15
C GLN A 90 -6.81 3.16 -10.15
N ALA A 91 -6.94 3.99 -11.20
CA ALA A 91 -7.76 3.70 -12.38
C ALA A 91 -6.88 3.06 -13.46
N PRO A 92 -7.23 1.88 -13.99
CA PRO A 92 -6.34 1.14 -14.88
C PRO A 92 -6.09 1.83 -16.23
N CYS A 93 -6.87 2.87 -16.59
CA CYS A 93 -6.68 3.70 -17.78
C CYS A 93 -6.35 2.87 -19.03
N LEU A 94 -7.13 1.81 -19.25
CA LEU A 94 -6.99 0.95 -20.42
C LEU A 94 -7.56 1.66 -21.65
N LEU A 95 -6.99 1.36 -22.81
CA LEU A 95 -7.49 1.81 -24.10
C LEU A 95 -8.76 1.00 -24.42
N PRO A 96 -9.95 1.63 -24.45
CA PRO A 96 -11.22 0.90 -24.51
C PRO A 96 -11.46 0.21 -25.86
N TRP A 97 -10.78 0.67 -26.92
CA TRP A 97 -10.83 0.10 -28.27
C TRP A 97 -9.77 -1.00 -28.52
N MET A 98 -8.97 -1.36 -27.52
CA MET A 98 -8.00 -2.45 -27.60
C MET A 98 -8.36 -3.55 -26.61
N THR A 99 -8.09 -4.80 -26.96
CA THR A 99 -8.22 -5.94 -26.03
C THR A 99 -7.19 -5.85 -24.90
N ALA A 100 -7.31 -6.71 -23.87
CA ALA A 100 -6.28 -6.85 -22.84
C ALA A 100 -4.88 -7.10 -23.45
N TYR A 101 -4.80 -8.02 -24.42
CA TYR A 101 -3.61 -8.29 -25.22
C TYR A 101 -3.12 -7.04 -25.96
N GLY A 102 -4.01 -6.31 -26.62
CA GLY A 102 -3.67 -5.08 -27.33
C GLY A 102 -3.10 -3.98 -26.42
N ASN A 103 -3.66 -3.84 -25.22
CA ASN A 103 -3.21 -2.88 -24.22
C ASN A 103 -1.76 -3.14 -23.77
N VAL A 104 -1.39 -4.40 -23.55
CA VAL A 104 -0.02 -4.81 -23.19
C VAL A 104 0.90 -4.71 -24.40
N LYS A 105 0.44 -5.20 -25.57
CA LYS A 105 1.19 -5.20 -26.83
C LYS A 105 1.71 -3.82 -27.22
N LEU A 106 0.90 -2.77 -27.04
CA LEU A 106 1.27 -1.40 -27.41
C LEU A 106 2.60 -0.96 -26.78
N GLY A 107 2.78 -1.24 -25.48
CA GLY A 107 4.01 -0.90 -24.77
C GLY A 107 5.17 -1.83 -25.15
N VAL A 108 4.91 -3.13 -25.24
CA VAL A 108 5.93 -4.14 -25.61
C VAL A 108 6.50 -3.87 -27.01
N ASP A 109 5.67 -3.55 -28.00
CA ASP A 109 6.13 -3.22 -29.35
C ASP A 109 7.04 -1.99 -29.37
N ARG A 110 6.79 -1.01 -28.50
CA ARG A 110 7.57 0.23 -28.42
C ARG A 110 8.92 0.04 -27.70
N VAL A 111 8.95 -0.79 -26.66
CA VAL A 111 10.17 -1.06 -25.87
C VAL A 111 11.07 -2.11 -26.53
N TYR A 112 10.49 -3.06 -27.27
CA TYR A 112 11.20 -4.16 -27.91
C TYR A 112 11.10 -4.13 -29.46
N PRO A 113 11.51 -3.03 -30.13
CA PRO A 113 11.39 -2.91 -31.58
C PRO A 113 12.27 -3.90 -32.35
N HIS A 114 13.40 -4.31 -31.76
CA HIS A 114 14.38 -5.22 -32.37
C HIS A 114 14.06 -6.71 -32.17
N VAL A 115 13.07 -7.02 -31.33
CA VAL A 115 12.67 -8.40 -31.01
C VAL A 115 11.72 -8.93 -32.08
N THR A 116 11.69 -10.24 -32.31
CA THR A 116 10.77 -10.84 -33.28
C THR A 116 9.31 -10.76 -32.80
N ALA A 117 8.36 -10.81 -33.73
CA ALA A 117 6.94 -10.80 -33.38
C ALA A 117 6.53 -11.99 -32.49
N SER A 118 7.15 -13.17 -32.68
CA SER A 118 6.91 -14.36 -31.84
C SER A 118 7.33 -14.12 -30.39
N VAL A 119 8.54 -13.60 -30.18
CA VAL A 119 9.05 -13.36 -28.82
C VAL A 119 8.25 -12.26 -28.13
N ARG A 120 7.83 -11.19 -28.85
CA ARG A 120 6.93 -10.19 -28.27
C ARG A 120 5.58 -10.80 -27.86
N LYS A 121 5.02 -11.70 -28.67
CA LYS A 121 3.79 -12.42 -28.35
C LYS A 121 3.96 -13.24 -27.07
N GLU A 122 5.04 -14.01 -26.97
CA GLU A 122 5.36 -14.81 -25.77
C GLU A 122 5.46 -13.96 -24.50
N ILE A 123 6.11 -12.78 -24.58
CA ILE A 123 6.19 -11.84 -23.45
C ILE A 123 4.79 -11.39 -23.02
N ILE A 124 3.93 -11.01 -23.97
CA ILE A 124 2.58 -10.51 -23.69
C ILE A 124 1.73 -11.62 -23.05
N GLU A 125 1.74 -12.82 -23.64
CA GLU A 125 0.97 -13.96 -23.15
C GLU A 125 1.46 -14.41 -21.77
N TYR A 126 2.77 -14.42 -21.54
CA TYR A 126 3.37 -14.75 -20.25
C TYR A 126 2.87 -13.83 -19.13
N TYR A 127 2.99 -12.50 -19.30
CA TYR A 127 2.57 -11.56 -18.25
C TYR A 127 1.06 -11.53 -18.04
N LEU A 128 0.26 -11.70 -19.10
CA LEU A 128 -1.19 -11.84 -18.94
C LEU A 128 -1.58 -13.14 -18.25
N SER A 129 -0.83 -14.23 -18.46
CA SER A 129 -1.07 -15.51 -17.80
C SER A 129 -0.73 -15.47 -16.32
N ILE A 130 0.40 -14.86 -15.94
CA ILE A 130 0.80 -14.72 -14.53
C ILE A 130 -0.25 -13.96 -13.71
N VAL A 131 -0.84 -12.89 -14.27
CA VAL A 131 -1.89 -12.15 -13.58
C VAL A 131 -3.26 -12.84 -13.60
N GLY A 132 -3.35 -14.06 -14.15
CA GLY A 132 -4.57 -14.87 -14.19
C GLY A 132 -5.54 -14.48 -15.31
N LEU A 133 -5.05 -13.91 -16.42
CA LEU A 133 -5.87 -13.43 -17.54
C LEU A 133 -5.68 -14.23 -18.84
N ALA A 134 -5.13 -15.44 -18.77
CA ALA A 134 -4.92 -16.30 -19.93
C ALA A 134 -6.20 -16.45 -20.79
N ASP A 135 -7.32 -16.81 -20.17
CA ASP A 135 -8.59 -17.06 -20.89
C ASP A 135 -9.33 -15.78 -21.33
N SER A 136 -8.85 -14.60 -20.89
CA SER A 136 -9.51 -13.32 -21.12
C SER A 136 -8.64 -12.31 -21.88
N MET A 137 -7.47 -12.73 -22.38
CA MET A 137 -6.52 -11.84 -23.06
C MET A 137 -7.10 -11.17 -24.32
N HIS A 138 -8.09 -11.77 -24.96
CA HIS A 138 -8.72 -11.24 -26.18
C HIS A 138 -10.00 -10.43 -25.92
N ARG A 139 -10.40 -10.25 -24.66
CA ARG A 139 -11.56 -9.44 -24.29
C ARG A 139 -11.20 -7.95 -24.25
N TYR A 140 -12.17 -7.10 -24.57
CA TYR A 140 -12.08 -5.64 -24.43
C TYR A 140 -12.31 -5.21 -22.98
N PRO A 141 -11.79 -4.05 -22.53
CA PRO A 141 -11.96 -3.55 -21.17
C PRO A 141 -13.42 -3.53 -20.68
N ARG A 142 -14.37 -3.20 -21.56
CA ARG A 142 -15.82 -3.20 -21.24
C ARG A 142 -16.39 -4.58 -20.90
N GLU A 143 -15.69 -5.66 -21.25
CA GLU A 143 -16.08 -7.06 -21.04
C GLU A 143 -15.35 -7.68 -19.82
N LEU A 144 -14.51 -6.89 -19.16
CA LEU A 144 -13.69 -7.30 -18.02
C LEU A 144 -14.24 -6.70 -16.73
N SER A 145 -14.20 -7.47 -15.64
CA SER A 145 -14.48 -6.93 -14.30
C SER A 145 -13.45 -5.86 -13.91
N GLY A 146 -13.78 -5.00 -12.94
CA GLY A 146 -12.83 -3.98 -12.45
C GLY A 146 -11.49 -4.58 -12.01
N GLY A 147 -11.52 -5.74 -11.34
CA GLY A 147 -10.30 -6.44 -10.93
C GLY A 147 -9.51 -7.04 -12.10
N MET A 148 -10.18 -7.56 -13.12
CA MET A 148 -9.52 -7.99 -14.35
C MET A 148 -8.88 -6.81 -15.08
N GLN A 149 -9.57 -5.66 -15.16
CA GLN A 149 -8.99 -4.45 -15.77
C GLN A 149 -7.75 -3.98 -15.01
N GLN A 150 -7.75 -4.06 -13.68
CA GLN A 150 -6.60 -3.73 -12.85
C GLN A 150 -5.41 -4.66 -13.13
N ARG A 151 -5.68 -5.97 -13.21
CA ARG A 151 -4.69 -6.99 -13.58
C ARG A 151 -4.06 -6.73 -14.97
N VAL A 152 -4.87 -6.30 -15.96
CA VAL A 152 -4.33 -5.86 -17.26
C VAL A 152 -3.42 -4.64 -17.12
N GLY A 153 -3.80 -3.66 -16.30
CA GLY A 153 -2.99 -2.46 -16.05
C GLY A 153 -1.62 -2.80 -15.45
N ILE A 154 -1.60 -3.72 -14.49
CA ILE A 154 -0.38 -4.24 -13.87
C ILE A 154 0.48 -5.01 -14.88
N ALA A 155 -0.11 -5.95 -15.62
CA ALA A 155 0.61 -6.70 -16.66
C ALA A 155 1.22 -5.76 -17.72
N ARG A 156 0.49 -4.72 -18.13
CA ARG A 156 0.98 -3.70 -19.08
C ARG A 156 2.21 -2.97 -18.55
N ALA A 157 2.25 -2.63 -17.26
CA ALA A 157 3.37 -1.93 -16.66
C ALA A 157 4.59 -2.85 -16.48
N ILE A 158 4.38 -4.07 -15.97
CA ILE A 158 5.46 -5.03 -15.68
C ILE A 158 6.08 -5.59 -16.97
N ALA A 159 5.28 -5.78 -18.03
CA ALA A 159 5.78 -6.32 -19.30
C ALA A 159 6.86 -5.45 -19.97
N LEU A 160 6.96 -4.18 -19.58
CA LEU A 160 8.01 -3.27 -20.07
C LEU A 160 9.36 -3.50 -19.39
N LYS A 161 9.42 -4.30 -18.32
CA LYS A 161 10.59 -4.47 -17.43
C LYS A 161 11.20 -3.11 -17.05
N PRO A 162 10.42 -2.22 -16.43
CA PRO A 162 10.90 -0.89 -16.06
C PRO A 162 12.02 -0.97 -15.03
N LYS A 163 12.83 0.08 -14.95
CA LYS A 163 13.80 0.26 -13.86
C LYS A 163 13.09 0.48 -12.53
N VAL A 164 12.00 1.25 -12.55
CA VAL A 164 11.18 1.55 -11.38
C VAL A 164 9.70 1.31 -11.70
N LEU A 165 9.04 0.49 -10.90
CA LEU A 165 7.60 0.28 -10.94
C LEU A 165 6.91 1.19 -9.93
N LEU A 166 5.93 1.96 -10.38
CA LEU A 166 5.19 2.93 -9.57
C LEU A 166 3.74 2.47 -9.46
N LEU A 167 3.28 2.19 -8.26
CA LEU A 167 1.94 1.69 -8.00
C LEU A 167 1.19 2.72 -7.15
N ASP A 168 0.11 3.32 -7.70
CA ASP A 168 -0.73 4.30 -7.01
C ASP A 168 -2.05 3.66 -6.60
N GLU A 169 -2.16 3.23 -5.34
CA GLU A 169 -3.30 2.49 -4.79
C GLU A 169 -3.82 1.36 -5.70
N PRO A 170 -2.94 0.43 -6.12
CA PRO A 170 -3.27 -0.55 -7.16
C PRO A 170 -4.36 -1.55 -6.73
N PHE A 171 -4.68 -1.66 -5.42
CA PHE A 171 -5.64 -2.63 -4.90
C PHE A 171 -6.91 -2.03 -4.30
N GLY A 172 -7.04 -0.70 -4.26
CA GLY A 172 -8.13 -0.03 -3.53
C GLY A 172 -9.54 -0.34 -4.05
N ARG A 173 -9.67 -0.85 -5.28
CA ARG A 173 -10.95 -1.21 -5.92
C ARG A 173 -11.26 -2.71 -5.92
N LEU A 174 -10.45 -3.51 -5.25
CA LEU A 174 -10.60 -4.96 -5.23
C LEU A 174 -11.25 -5.42 -3.93
N ASP A 175 -12.07 -6.47 -4.04
CA ASP A 175 -12.49 -7.24 -2.87
C ASP A 175 -11.28 -7.88 -2.17
N SER A 176 -11.48 -8.28 -0.92
CA SER A 176 -10.40 -8.75 -0.05
C SER A 176 -9.67 -9.98 -0.62
N LEU A 177 -10.40 -10.96 -1.14
CA LEU A 177 -9.79 -12.20 -1.66
C LEU A 177 -9.00 -11.94 -2.95
N THR A 178 -9.59 -11.24 -3.90
CA THR A 178 -8.93 -10.88 -5.17
C THR A 178 -7.73 -9.98 -4.92
N ARG A 179 -7.79 -9.09 -3.93
CA ARG A 179 -6.66 -8.27 -3.48
C ARG A 179 -5.52 -9.15 -2.98
N MET A 180 -5.83 -10.07 -2.07
CA MET A 180 -4.84 -10.95 -1.47
C MET A 180 -4.08 -11.76 -2.52
N GLU A 181 -4.82 -12.40 -3.44
CA GLU A 181 -4.23 -13.15 -4.56
C GLU A 181 -3.36 -12.27 -5.46
N LEU A 182 -3.82 -11.05 -5.78
CA LEU A 182 -3.07 -10.16 -6.66
C LEU A 182 -1.80 -9.62 -6.02
N GLN A 183 -1.83 -9.35 -4.71
CA GLN A 183 -0.63 -8.98 -3.95
C GLN A 183 0.42 -10.09 -4.01
N ASP A 184 0.01 -11.35 -3.84
CA ASP A 184 0.92 -12.50 -3.87
C ASP A 184 1.55 -12.67 -5.26
N VAL A 185 0.74 -12.54 -6.31
CA VAL A 185 1.23 -12.56 -7.71
C VAL A 185 2.23 -11.43 -7.98
N ILE A 186 1.95 -10.21 -7.53
CA ILE A 186 2.87 -9.08 -7.72
C ILE A 186 4.17 -9.34 -6.96
N LEU A 187 4.10 -9.78 -5.70
CA LEU A 187 5.29 -10.08 -4.90
C LEU A 187 6.16 -11.15 -5.56
N GLU A 188 5.56 -12.19 -6.15
CA GLU A 188 6.28 -13.21 -6.91
C GLU A 188 7.08 -12.59 -8.07
N ILE A 189 6.45 -11.72 -8.86
CA ILE A 189 7.12 -11.03 -9.98
C ILE A 189 8.23 -10.11 -9.46
N LEU A 190 7.96 -9.32 -8.42
CA LEU A 190 8.94 -8.39 -7.85
C LEU A 190 10.17 -9.12 -7.30
N ASN A 191 9.97 -10.27 -6.65
CA ASN A 191 11.05 -11.12 -6.15
C ASN A 191 11.86 -11.75 -7.28
N ARG A 192 11.19 -12.22 -8.34
CA ARG A 192 11.84 -12.87 -9.48
C ARG A 192 12.64 -11.91 -10.35
N GLU A 193 12.10 -10.72 -10.59
CA GLU A 193 12.68 -9.73 -11.52
C GLU A 193 13.52 -8.65 -10.79
N HIS A 194 13.54 -8.67 -9.45
CA HIS A 194 14.23 -7.68 -8.60
C HIS A 194 13.91 -6.23 -8.99
N LEU A 195 12.63 -5.96 -9.25
CA LEU A 195 12.17 -4.63 -9.66
C LEU A 195 12.13 -3.68 -8.47
N THR A 196 12.73 -2.49 -8.64
CA THR A 196 12.59 -1.42 -7.65
C THR A 196 11.19 -0.87 -7.73
N THR A 197 10.47 -0.78 -6.61
CA THR A 197 9.04 -0.46 -6.63
C THR A 197 8.69 0.59 -5.58
N VAL A 198 7.86 1.55 -5.97
CA VAL A 198 7.21 2.51 -5.06
C VAL A 198 5.73 2.18 -5.02
N LEU A 199 5.23 1.83 -3.85
CA LEU A 199 3.82 1.53 -3.61
C LEU A 199 3.20 2.64 -2.77
N ILE A 200 2.25 3.38 -3.33
CA ILE A 200 1.38 4.25 -2.57
C ILE A 200 0.18 3.45 -2.13
N THR A 201 -0.05 3.43 -0.82
CA THR A 201 -1.26 2.86 -0.23
C THR A 201 -1.69 3.68 0.99
N HIS A 202 -2.96 3.53 1.34
CA HIS A 202 -3.51 3.96 2.62
C HIS A 202 -3.73 2.79 3.59
N ASP A 203 -3.51 1.56 3.13
CA ASP A 203 -3.69 0.33 3.91
C ASP A 203 -2.36 -0.02 4.62
N VAL A 204 -2.40 -0.02 5.95
CA VAL A 204 -1.24 -0.31 6.80
C VAL A 204 -0.81 -1.76 6.65
N ASP A 205 -1.76 -2.69 6.64
CA ASP A 205 -1.49 -4.12 6.55
C ASP A 205 -0.86 -4.47 5.19
N GLU A 206 -1.31 -3.80 4.11
CA GLU A 206 -0.67 -3.87 2.79
C GLU A 206 0.78 -3.40 2.82
N SER A 207 1.05 -2.27 3.48
CA SER A 207 2.40 -1.71 3.54
C SER A 207 3.38 -2.64 4.26
N ILE A 208 2.94 -3.24 5.38
CA ILE A 208 3.72 -4.22 6.14
C ILE A 208 3.93 -5.48 5.31
N TYR A 209 2.88 -5.96 4.63
CA TYR A 209 2.96 -7.18 3.85
C TYR A 209 3.85 -7.04 2.62
N MET A 210 3.82 -5.92 1.90
CA MET A 210 4.50 -5.80 0.60
C MET A 210 5.84 -5.06 0.61
N CYS A 211 6.08 -4.16 1.56
CA CYS A 211 7.21 -3.22 1.49
C CYS A 211 8.36 -3.59 2.44
N ASP A 212 9.61 -3.39 2.00
CA ASP A 212 10.81 -3.52 2.85
C ASP A 212 10.94 -2.32 3.79
N ARG A 213 10.54 -1.14 3.32
CA ARG A 213 10.56 0.11 4.07
C ARG A 213 9.27 0.87 3.81
N VAL A 214 8.81 1.60 4.82
CA VAL A 214 7.62 2.44 4.74
C VAL A 214 8.00 3.88 5.04
N CYS A 215 7.85 4.73 4.03
CA CYS A 215 8.00 6.17 4.10
C CYS A 215 6.67 6.78 4.50
N MET A 216 6.62 7.36 5.70
CA MET A 216 5.43 8.03 6.22
C MET A 216 5.53 9.53 5.95
N MET A 217 4.57 10.06 5.21
CA MET A 217 4.51 11.48 4.86
C MET A 217 3.77 12.28 5.94
N THR A 218 4.31 13.44 6.29
CA THR A 218 3.58 14.42 7.12
C THR A 218 2.38 14.98 6.37
N ASN A 219 1.50 15.67 7.08
CA ASN A 219 0.40 16.37 6.43
C ASN A 219 0.86 17.52 5.53
N GLY A 220 0.03 17.81 4.52
CA GLY A 220 0.15 19.01 3.71
C GLY A 220 -0.69 20.18 4.26
N PRO A 221 -0.49 21.40 3.75
CA PRO A 221 0.52 21.79 2.74
C PRO A 221 1.96 21.78 3.30
N GLY A 222 2.94 21.58 2.43
CA GLY A 222 4.37 21.48 2.78
C GLY A 222 4.77 20.11 3.33
N SER A 223 4.16 19.04 2.81
CA SER A 223 4.47 17.70 3.31
C SER A 223 5.90 17.27 2.97
N LYS A 224 6.47 16.47 3.85
CA LYS A 224 7.81 15.89 3.73
C LYS A 224 7.82 14.48 4.29
N VAL A 225 8.97 13.82 4.19
CA VAL A 225 9.19 12.55 4.89
C VAL A 225 9.22 12.83 6.39
N GLY A 226 8.24 12.28 7.12
CA GLY A 226 8.13 12.40 8.58
C GLY A 226 8.93 11.31 9.27
N ASN A 227 8.64 10.05 8.92
CA ASN A 227 9.35 8.89 9.43
C ASN A 227 9.61 7.88 8.30
N LEU A 228 10.65 7.08 8.45
CA LEU A 228 11.08 6.07 7.49
C LEU A 228 11.39 4.79 8.25
N MET A 229 10.44 3.88 8.24
CA MET A 229 10.44 2.66 9.02
C MET A 229 10.93 1.49 8.18
N SER A 230 11.76 0.62 8.78
CA SER A 230 12.19 -0.64 8.16
C SER A 230 11.29 -1.77 8.61
N ILE A 231 10.85 -2.60 7.66
CA ILE A 231 10.01 -3.77 7.91
C ILE A 231 10.92 -5.01 7.85
N PRO A 232 11.19 -5.69 8.99
CA PRO A 232 12.20 -6.74 9.06
C PRO A 232 11.71 -8.11 8.57
N PHE A 233 10.82 -8.14 7.58
CA PHE A 233 10.34 -9.38 6.96
C PHE A 233 11.08 -9.63 5.65
N ALA A 234 11.88 -10.71 5.67
CA ALA A 234 12.65 -11.16 4.51
C ALA A 234 11.73 -11.60 3.35
N ARG A 235 12.29 -11.61 2.14
CA ARG A 235 11.62 -12.09 0.92
C ARG A 235 12.11 -13.50 0.58
N PRO A 236 11.25 -14.38 0.02
CA PRO A 236 9.84 -14.17 -0.30
C PRO A 236 8.96 -14.13 0.96
N ARG A 237 7.87 -13.35 0.90
CA ARG A 237 6.99 -13.12 2.05
C ARG A 237 5.86 -14.13 2.06
N ASN A 238 5.53 -14.62 3.25
CA ASN A 238 4.39 -15.48 3.50
C ASN A 238 3.44 -14.75 4.45
N ARG A 239 2.17 -14.60 4.04
CA ARG A 239 1.18 -13.86 4.82
C ARG A 239 0.91 -14.49 6.20
N ALA A 240 0.87 -15.82 6.29
CA ALA A 240 0.65 -16.52 7.56
C ALA A 240 1.81 -16.28 8.54
N GLU A 241 3.05 -16.43 8.07
CA GLU A 241 4.26 -16.22 8.89
C GLU A 241 4.37 -14.77 9.39
N ILE A 242 3.99 -13.79 8.56
CA ILE A 242 4.01 -12.37 8.94
C ILE A 242 2.95 -12.08 10.01
N LEU A 243 1.73 -12.60 9.86
CA LEU A 243 0.64 -12.39 10.82
C LEU A 243 0.92 -13.06 12.18
N GLU A 244 1.61 -14.20 12.18
CA GLU A 244 2.00 -14.91 13.40
C GLU A 244 3.24 -14.30 14.08
N HIS A 245 3.95 -13.39 13.40
CA HIS A 245 5.16 -12.79 13.96
C HIS A 245 4.84 -11.91 15.18
N PRO A 246 5.52 -12.08 16.33
CA PRO A 246 5.22 -11.34 17.56
C PRO A 246 5.20 -9.81 17.39
N ASP A 247 6.14 -9.28 16.60
CA ASP A 247 6.27 -7.83 16.37
C ASP A 247 5.30 -7.25 15.33
N TYR A 248 4.48 -8.08 14.66
CA TYR A 248 3.56 -7.60 13.63
C TYR A 248 2.65 -6.47 14.13
N TYR A 249 2.03 -6.68 15.30
CA TYR A 249 1.13 -5.70 15.90
C TYR A 249 1.86 -4.46 16.40
N ASN A 250 3.15 -4.58 16.78
CA ASN A 250 3.97 -3.43 17.16
C ASN A 250 4.21 -2.53 15.95
N TYR A 251 4.58 -3.10 14.80
CA TYR A 251 4.78 -2.34 13.57
C TYR A 251 3.49 -1.70 13.07
N ARG A 252 2.38 -2.44 13.16
CA ARG A 252 1.05 -1.93 12.81
C ARG A 252 0.65 -0.76 13.71
N ALA A 253 0.86 -0.88 15.02
CA ALA A 253 0.58 0.17 15.98
C ALA A 253 1.43 1.43 15.72
N GLU A 254 2.72 1.29 15.41
CA GLU A 254 3.59 2.42 15.07
C GLU A 254 3.09 3.18 13.84
N LEU A 255 2.73 2.47 12.77
CA LEU A 255 2.21 3.08 11.54
C LEU A 255 0.86 3.76 11.76
N ILE A 256 -0.05 3.13 12.51
CA ILE A 256 -1.36 3.71 12.83
C ILE A 256 -1.18 4.95 13.72
N CYS A 257 -0.38 4.86 14.77
CA CYS A 257 -0.12 5.95 15.70
C CYS A 257 0.44 7.18 14.95
N PHE A 258 1.40 6.99 14.03
CA PHE A 258 1.88 8.08 13.20
C PHE A 258 0.76 8.72 12.37
N LEU A 259 -0.09 7.92 11.72
CA LEU A 259 -1.19 8.43 10.90
C LEU A 259 -2.24 9.19 11.73
N GLU A 260 -2.55 8.71 12.93
CA GLU A 260 -3.45 9.35 13.89
C GLU A 260 -2.86 10.67 14.42
N GLU A 261 -1.59 10.69 14.83
CA GLU A 261 -0.90 11.92 15.26
C GLU A 261 -0.94 13.00 14.18
N GLN A 262 -0.74 12.60 12.92
CA GLN A 262 -0.92 13.52 11.81
C GLN A 262 -2.38 13.98 11.71
N GLU A 263 -3.38 13.10 11.79
CA GLU A 263 -4.80 13.50 11.74
C GLU A 263 -5.18 14.48 12.85
N HIS A 264 -4.74 14.25 14.08
CA HIS A 264 -4.93 15.14 15.22
C HIS A 264 -4.27 16.51 15.02
N ALA A 265 -3.03 16.53 14.48
CA ALA A 265 -2.35 17.77 14.12
C ALA A 265 -3.09 18.57 13.04
N LYS A 266 -3.84 17.91 12.15
CA LYS A 266 -4.69 18.55 11.14
C LYS A 266 -5.99 19.11 11.73
N SER A 267 -6.56 18.39 12.71
CA SER A 267 -7.83 18.73 13.36
C SER A 267 -7.68 19.70 14.53
N GLY A 268 -6.45 20.01 14.96
CA GLY A 268 -6.16 20.95 16.05
C GLY A 268 -6.48 20.44 17.45
N ILE A 269 -6.71 19.12 17.62
CA ILE A 269 -7.00 18.49 18.92
C ILE A 269 -5.74 17.77 19.37
N CYS A 270 -4.96 18.40 20.24
CA CYS A 270 -3.80 17.81 20.88
C CYS A 270 -4.28 17.01 22.10
N GLU A 271 -4.57 15.72 21.94
CA GLU A 271 -4.73 14.81 23.08
C GLU A 271 -3.43 14.04 23.29
N GLN A 272 -2.94 14.04 24.53
CA GLN A 272 -1.71 13.35 24.91
C GLN A 272 -1.88 11.84 24.77
N PRO A 273 -0.85 11.10 24.33
CA PRO A 273 -0.93 9.65 24.21
C PRO A 273 -1.15 9.00 25.58
N VAL A 274 -2.19 8.18 25.69
CA VAL A 274 -2.45 7.34 26.85
C VAL A 274 -1.40 6.23 26.88
N ALA A 275 -0.59 6.21 27.93
CA ALA A 275 0.36 5.13 28.17
C ALA A 275 -0.40 3.80 28.38
N ILE A 276 -0.18 2.84 27.49
CA ILE A 276 -0.64 1.46 27.68
C ILE A 276 0.25 0.85 28.78
N GLN A 277 -0.25 0.79 30.01
CA GLN A 277 0.41 0.02 31.07
C GLN A 277 0.28 -1.47 30.76
N ALA A 278 1.43 -2.13 30.63
CA ALA A 278 1.54 -3.57 30.54
C ALA A 278 0.88 -4.22 31.77
N VAL A 279 -0.11 -5.09 31.52
CA VAL A 279 -0.62 -6.01 32.53
C VAL A 279 0.43 -7.11 32.68
N GLY A 280 1.27 -6.95 33.71
CA GLY A 280 2.20 -7.98 34.16
C GLY A 280 1.47 -9.03 35.00
N GLU A 281 1.70 -10.28 34.64
CA GLU A 281 1.44 -11.45 35.47
C GLU A 281 2.20 -11.35 36.80
N GLU A 282 1.52 -11.48 37.93
CA GLU A 282 2.11 -12.07 39.14
C GLU A 282 1.11 -13.04 39.77
N THR A 283 1.49 -14.31 39.74
CA THR A 283 0.93 -15.38 40.57
C THR A 283 1.70 -15.41 41.89
N HIS A 284 1.00 -15.60 43.00
CA HIS A 284 1.38 -16.30 44.25
C HIS A 284 0.43 -15.83 45.37
N SER A 285 -0.59 -16.63 45.71
CA SER A 285 -0.56 -17.60 46.83
C SER A 285 -0.24 -16.96 48.19
N GLU A 286 -1.25 -16.76 49.02
CA GLU A 286 -1.24 -17.21 50.42
C GLU A 286 -2.62 -17.08 51.06
N LEU A 287 -3.13 -18.22 51.53
CA LEU A 287 -4.21 -18.30 52.50
C LEU A 287 -3.65 -17.88 53.87
N ASN A 288 -4.36 -17.00 54.59
CA ASN A 288 -4.70 -17.25 55.99
C ASN A 288 -5.68 -16.22 56.59
N SER A 289 -6.80 -16.77 57.08
CA SER A 289 -7.50 -16.47 58.33
C SER A 289 -7.47 -15.05 58.91
N SER A 290 -8.64 -14.42 59.04
CA SER A 290 -9.34 -14.31 60.35
C SER A 290 -10.63 -13.47 60.24
N SER A 291 -11.76 -14.13 60.48
CA SER A 291 -12.98 -13.68 61.19
C SER A 291 -13.13 -12.22 61.60
N SER A 292 -14.27 -11.59 61.25
CA SER A 292 -15.37 -11.33 62.20
C SER A 292 -16.52 -10.54 61.57
N ASP A 293 -17.72 -11.12 61.65
CA ASP A 293 -19.02 -10.52 61.92
C ASP A 293 -19.34 -9.09 61.45
N THR A 294 -20.39 -8.95 60.64
CA THR A 294 -21.65 -8.36 61.12
C THR A 294 -22.79 -8.54 60.11
N SER A 295 -23.86 -9.13 60.61
CA SER A 295 -25.19 -9.29 60.03
C SER A 295 -25.92 -7.96 59.88
N THR A 296 -26.67 -7.75 58.80
CA THR A 296 -27.99 -7.08 58.89
C THR A 296 -28.90 -7.50 57.73
N ASP A 297 -30.13 -7.83 58.12
CA ASP A 297 -31.27 -8.39 57.38
C ASP A 297 -31.89 -7.49 56.29
N ILE A 298 -32.86 -8.08 55.54
CA ILE A 298 -34.20 -7.57 55.09
C ILE A 298 -34.56 -8.12 53.66
N PRO A 299 -35.82 -8.49 53.32
CA PRO A 299 -36.35 -9.84 53.48
C PRO A 299 -36.99 -10.41 52.17
N VAL A 300 -37.54 -11.62 52.27
CA VAL A 300 -38.28 -12.35 51.23
C VAL A 300 -39.74 -11.88 51.16
N MET A 301 -40.29 -11.70 49.95
CA MET A 301 -41.71 -11.86 49.65
C MET A 301 -41.87 -12.67 48.35
N SER A 302 -42.59 -13.77 48.48
CA SER A 302 -43.20 -14.58 47.43
C SER A 302 -44.36 -13.84 46.77
N ASP A 303 -44.69 -14.19 45.54
CA ASP A 303 -45.98 -14.83 45.24
C ASP A 303 -46.02 -15.38 43.80
N GLU A 304 -46.67 -16.53 43.70
CA GLU A 304 -46.94 -17.36 42.53
C GLU A 304 -48.03 -16.74 41.64
N ASP A 305 -48.04 -17.09 40.35
CA ASP A 305 -49.08 -17.91 39.71
C ASP A 305 -49.45 -17.56 38.24
N SER A 306 -49.89 -18.62 37.56
CA SER A 306 -50.51 -18.76 36.22
C SER A 306 -49.53 -18.90 35.03
N VAL A 307 -49.34 -20.06 34.37
CA VAL A 307 -50.17 -21.17 33.81
C VAL A 307 -50.64 -20.95 32.36
N ALA A 308 -50.39 -22.01 31.57
CA ALA A 308 -50.94 -22.45 30.27
C ALA A 308 -50.28 -21.90 28.98
N MET A 309 -49.46 -22.71 28.28
CA MET A 309 -49.79 -23.78 27.30
C MET A 309 -50.63 -23.33 26.08
N SER A 310 -50.07 -23.44 24.87
CA SER A 310 -50.52 -24.40 23.84
C SER A 310 -49.72 -24.30 22.52
N HIS A 311 -49.53 -25.48 21.92
CA HIS A 311 -49.00 -25.77 20.60
C HIS A 311 -49.77 -25.11 19.44
N VAL A 312 -49.08 -24.90 18.31
CA VAL A 312 -49.34 -25.33 16.89
C VAL A 312 -48.04 -24.91 16.14
N GLY A 313 -47.36 -25.65 15.26
CA GLY A 313 -47.75 -26.61 14.23
C GLY A 313 -47.24 -26.10 12.87
N THR A 314 -46.64 -27.01 12.10
CA THR A 314 -45.81 -26.91 10.88
C THR A 314 -46.56 -26.49 9.60
N THR A 315 -45.82 -26.38 8.48
CA THR A 315 -46.18 -26.24 7.03
C THR A 315 -46.46 -24.80 6.56
N ASP A 316 -45.93 -24.27 5.44
CA ASP A 316 -45.23 -24.76 4.23
C ASP A 316 -44.18 -23.72 3.79
#